data_AF-A0A933H1T6-F1
#
_entry.id   AF-A0A933H1T6-F1
#
_cell.length_a   1.000
_cell.length_b   1.000
_cell.length_c   1.000
_cell.angle_alpha   90.00
_cell.angle_beta   90.00
_cell.angle_gamma   90.00
#
_symmetry.space_group_name_H-M   'P 1'
#
loop_
_entity.id
_entity.type
_entity.pdbx_description
1 polymer ?
#
loop_
_entity_poly.entity_id
_entity_poly.type
_entity_poly.pdbx_seq_one_letter_code
_entity_poly.pdbx_strand_id
1 'polypeptide(L)'
;MPRFLLLFFLAAPAAAQDLVVASAGPDPRLDAAVSAFEAANGLAVEIREGDLAGADVVWTLSPARTAEPVDLWVPAVRGSRALVRHRDRPASDLPRGPLDLAHPRWRDRVGWPDAKGEGALLAALESGERELAVVLAASLRDARRAAPVFFFREDETGVAVVPAAGLLAASRHPDAARLFLESLWADPTGPAPDENRDPFATTPSMTEAARAREKNEEAPPESGPAETSIEVPAIRLKGLIEGEGALPIALLDIEGHGTVFVRAGDTLSLQRGPANVVLVIERISNQSVHVEVGSSGQVIVVR
;
A
#
# COMPACT_ATOMS: atom_id res chain seq x y z
N MET A 1 -5.02 30.22 -64.99
CA MET A 1 -3.86 29.45 -64.46
C MET A 1 -3.86 29.57 -62.95
N PRO A 2 -4.13 28.50 -62.18
CA PRO A 2 -4.14 28.59 -60.72
C PRO A 2 -2.72 28.44 -60.17
N ARG A 3 -2.36 29.31 -59.20
CA ARG A 3 -1.10 29.25 -58.45
C ARG A 3 -1.20 28.13 -57.41
N PHE A 4 -0.38 27.10 -57.55
CA PHE A 4 -0.14 26.09 -56.52
C PHE A 4 0.70 26.74 -55.40
N LEU A 5 0.13 26.87 -54.21
CA LEU A 5 0.85 27.28 -53.00
C LEU A 5 1.52 26.02 -52.43
N LEU A 6 2.84 25.91 -52.58
CA LEU A 6 3.63 24.84 -51.96
C LEU A 6 3.79 25.17 -50.46
N LEU A 7 3.03 24.48 -49.61
CA LEU A 7 3.26 24.48 -48.17
C LEU A 7 4.44 23.56 -47.86
N PHE A 8 5.62 24.16 -47.66
CA PHE A 8 6.75 23.47 -47.04
C PHE A 8 6.44 23.28 -45.55
N PHE A 9 6.15 22.04 -45.14
CA PHE A 9 6.27 21.65 -43.76
C PHE A 9 7.76 21.62 -43.42
N LEU A 10 8.27 22.64 -42.73
CA LEU A 10 9.53 22.49 -42.00
C LEU A 10 9.26 21.47 -40.90
N ALA A 11 9.85 20.28 -41.02
CA ALA A 11 9.98 19.36 -39.91
C ALA A 11 10.75 20.09 -38.81
N ALA A 12 10.11 20.29 -37.65
CA ALA A 12 10.81 20.80 -36.48
C ALA A 12 12.00 19.87 -36.20
N PRO A 13 13.20 20.41 -35.86
CA PRO A 13 14.31 19.58 -35.46
C PRO A 13 13.83 18.67 -34.32
N ALA A 14 14.08 17.36 -34.44
CA ALA A 14 13.82 16.42 -33.36
C ALA A 14 14.52 16.98 -32.12
N ALA A 15 13.73 17.40 -31.12
CA ALA A 15 14.26 17.88 -29.85
C ALA A 15 15.24 16.81 -29.35
N ALA A 16 16.43 17.24 -28.96
CA ALA A 16 17.40 16.35 -28.35
C ALA A 16 16.69 15.61 -27.20
N GLN A 17 16.80 14.29 -27.17
CA GLN A 17 16.20 13.50 -26.09
C GLN A 17 16.87 13.90 -24.78
N ASP A 18 16.09 14.34 -23.80
CA ASP A 18 16.62 14.91 -22.56
C ASP A 18 16.70 13.89 -21.42
N LEU A 19 15.92 12.80 -21.48
CA LEU A 19 15.91 11.77 -20.43
C LEU A 19 15.47 10.39 -20.95
N VAL A 20 16.14 9.34 -20.49
CA VAL A 20 15.73 7.94 -20.74
C VAL A 20 15.39 7.24 -19.42
N VAL A 21 14.16 6.73 -19.31
CA VAL A 21 13.67 5.95 -18.17
C VAL A 21 13.53 4.49 -18.57
N ALA A 22 14.29 3.60 -17.93
CA ALA A 22 14.12 2.17 -18.08
C ALA A 22 13.03 1.64 -17.14
N SER A 23 12.08 0.86 -17.66
CA SER A 23 11.04 0.20 -16.88
C SER A 23 11.13 -1.32 -16.99
N ALA A 24 10.69 -2.05 -15.98
CA ALA A 24 10.56 -3.51 -16.04
C ALA A 24 9.46 -4.01 -17.00
N GLY A 25 8.59 -3.11 -17.47
CA GLY A 25 7.51 -3.40 -18.41
C GLY A 25 6.53 -2.23 -18.49
N PRO A 26 5.39 -2.40 -19.19
CA PRO A 26 4.39 -1.35 -19.30
C PRO A 26 3.79 -1.03 -17.93
N ASP A 27 3.81 0.25 -17.55
CA ASP A 27 3.21 0.74 -16.30
C ASP A 27 2.47 2.07 -16.58
N PRO A 28 1.13 2.08 -16.61
CA PRO A 28 0.35 3.28 -16.93
C PRO A 28 0.59 4.43 -15.92
N ARG A 29 1.13 4.12 -14.74
CA ARG A 29 1.50 5.12 -13.74
C ARG A 29 2.80 5.82 -14.12
N LEU A 30 3.74 5.09 -14.71
CA LEU A 30 4.95 5.69 -15.28
C LEU A 30 4.57 6.59 -16.46
N ASP A 31 3.67 6.15 -17.34
CA ASP A 31 3.20 6.96 -18.47
C ASP A 31 2.57 8.29 -18.02
N ALA A 32 1.74 8.22 -16.97
CA ALA A 32 1.12 9.41 -16.38
C ALA A 32 2.15 10.34 -15.72
N ALA A 33 3.13 9.77 -14.99
CA ALA A 33 4.20 10.54 -14.36
C ALA A 33 5.10 11.22 -15.40
N VAL A 34 5.46 10.50 -16.46
CA VAL A 34 6.21 11.04 -17.61
C VAL A 34 5.43 12.17 -18.26
N SER A 35 4.16 11.95 -18.61
CA SER A 35 3.33 12.99 -19.25
C SER A 35 3.24 14.27 -18.41
N ALA A 36 3.09 14.12 -17.09
CA ALA A 36 3.06 15.26 -16.16
C ALA A 36 4.41 15.99 -16.10
N PHE A 37 5.52 15.24 -16.06
CA PHE A 37 6.87 15.79 -16.04
C PHE A 37 7.21 16.55 -17.33
N GLU A 38 6.92 15.97 -18.50
CA GLU A 38 7.15 16.61 -19.81
C GLU A 38 6.35 17.91 -19.92
N ALA A 39 5.09 17.90 -19.48
CA ALA A 39 4.23 19.09 -19.50
C ALA A 39 4.74 20.20 -18.57
N ALA A 40 5.31 19.85 -17.41
CA ALA A 40 5.78 20.83 -16.43
C ALA A 40 7.17 21.41 -16.77
N ASN A 41 8.05 20.62 -17.39
CA ASN A 41 9.47 20.98 -17.55
C ASN A 41 9.90 21.19 -19.01
N GLY A 42 9.08 20.78 -19.98
CA GLY A 42 9.41 20.85 -21.41
C GLY A 42 10.55 19.93 -21.83
N LEU A 43 10.91 18.95 -21.01
CA LEU A 43 11.94 17.94 -21.27
C LEU A 43 11.27 16.67 -21.80
N ALA A 44 11.76 16.12 -22.91
CA ALA A 44 11.21 14.88 -23.47
C ALA A 44 11.78 13.66 -22.76
N VAL A 45 10.93 12.66 -22.49
CA VAL A 45 11.30 11.42 -21.80
C VAL A 45 11.02 10.21 -22.68
N GLU A 46 12.03 9.37 -22.87
CA GLU A 46 11.88 8.07 -23.53
C GLU A 46 11.73 6.95 -22.49
N ILE A 47 10.68 6.14 -22.59
CA ILE A 47 10.52 4.92 -21.78
C ILE A 47 11.08 3.73 -22.55
N ARG A 48 12.02 2.99 -21.94
CA ARG A 48 12.58 1.74 -22.48
C ARG A 48 12.20 0.56 -21.60
N GLU A 49 11.56 -0.45 -22.19
CA GLU A 49 11.19 -1.67 -21.45
C GLU A 49 12.35 -2.67 -21.44
N GLY A 50 12.73 -3.12 -20.25
CA GLY A 50 13.70 -4.20 -20.03
C GLY A 50 15.17 -3.87 -20.36
N ASP A 51 15.45 -2.70 -20.95
CA ASP A 51 16.79 -2.29 -21.32
C ASP A 51 17.31 -1.15 -20.43
N LEU A 52 18.34 -1.45 -19.63
CA LEU A 52 19.04 -0.47 -18.80
C LEU A 52 20.15 0.27 -19.56
N ALA A 53 20.52 -0.17 -20.77
CA ALA A 53 21.63 0.38 -21.51
C ALA A 53 21.36 1.83 -21.93
N GLY A 54 22.19 2.75 -21.40
CA GLY A 54 22.05 4.17 -21.65
C GLY A 54 20.80 4.80 -21.05
N ALA A 55 20.16 4.14 -20.08
CA ALA A 55 19.11 4.75 -19.29
C ALA A 55 19.69 5.68 -18.21
N ASP A 56 18.95 6.72 -17.89
CA ASP A 56 19.27 7.68 -16.84
C ASP A 56 18.59 7.31 -15.52
N VAL A 57 17.35 6.85 -15.60
CA VAL A 57 16.53 6.44 -14.46
C VAL A 57 16.08 5.01 -14.65
N VAL A 58 16.00 4.25 -13.56
CA VAL A 58 15.32 2.94 -13.53
C VAL A 58 14.04 3.05 -12.72
N TRP A 59 12.93 2.54 -13.26
CA TRP A 59 11.63 2.39 -12.61
C TRP A 59 11.35 0.90 -12.38
N THR A 60 11.30 0.48 -11.12
CA THR A 60 11.17 -0.95 -10.80
C THR A 60 10.37 -1.23 -9.54
N LEU A 61 9.71 -2.39 -9.53
CA LEU A 61 9.06 -2.96 -8.35
C LEU A 61 10.04 -3.76 -7.46
N SER A 62 11.27 -3.96 -7.92
CA SER A 62 12.30 -4.75 -7.22
C SER A 62 13.68 -4.10 -7.34
N PRO A 63 14.02 -3.18 -6.42
CA PRO A 63 15.32 -2.48 -6.39
C PRO A 63 16.52 -3.43 -6.32
N ALA A 64 16.35 -4.60 -5.68
CA ALA A 64 17.41 -5.56 -5.42
C ALA A 64 17.97 -6.26 -6.68
N ARG A 65 17.29 -6.14 -7.85
CA ARG A 65 17.72 -6.79 -9.10
C ARG A 65 18.40 -5.86 -10.09
N THR A 66 18.47 -4.57 -9.80
CA THR A 66 19.01 -3.55 -10.71
C THR A 66 20.37 -3.08 -10.18
N ALA A 67 21.33 -2.91 -11.09
CA ALA A 67 22.73 -2.60 -10.80
C ALA A 67 22.90 -1.39 -9.87
N GLU A 68 24.00 -1.38 -9.09
CA GLU A 68 24.34 -0.44 -8.01
C GLU A 68 23.92 1.02 -8.29
N PRO A 69 22.77 1.44 -7.71
CA PRO A 69 22.25 2.80 -7.84
C PRO A 69 23.11 3.76 -7.02
N VAL A 70 23.29 4.98 -7.51
CA VAL A 70 23.94 6.07 -6.77
C VAL A 70 22.93 6.71 -5.83
N ASP A 71 22.87 6.22 -4.59
CA ASP A 71 22.30 6.83 -3.37
C ASP A 71 20.86 7.40 -3.38
N LEU A 72 20.13 7.37 -4.50
CA LEU A 72 18.80 7.98 -4.60
C LEU A 72 17.78 6.96 -5.12
N TRP A 73 17.12 6.28 -4.19
CA TRP A 73 15.88 5.57 -4.45
C TRP A 73 14.71 6.38 -3.92
N VAL A 74 13.79 6.73 -4.81
CA VAL A 74 12.53 7.36 -4.44
C VAL A 74 11.40 6.34 -4.59
N PRO A 75 10.57 6.09 -3.56
CA PRO A 75 9.32 5.39 -3.75
C PRO A 75 8.45 6.22 -4.71
N ALA A 76 7.98 5.59 -5.77
CA ALA A 76 7.32 6.27 -6.87
C ALA A 76 5.79 6.19 -6.75
N VAL A 77 5.24 5.04 -6.34
CA VAL A 77 3.79 4.88 -6.15
C VAL A 77 3.49 3.91 -5.01
N ARG A 78 2.38 4.12 -4.29
CA ARG A 78 1.84 3.08 -3.38
C ARG A 78 0.97 2.10 -4.16
N GLY A 79 1.30 0.82 -4.08
CA GLY A 79 0.45 -0.26 -4.56
C GLY A 79 0.22 -1.30 -3.47
N SER A 80 -0.88 -2.03 -3.57
CA SER A 80 -1.08 -3.29 -2.86
C SER A 80 -1.15 -4.42 -3.88
N ARG A 81 -0.59 -5.59 -3.55
CA ARG A 81 -0.92 -6.81 -4.27
C ARG A 81 -2.18 -7.41 -3.68
N ALA A 82 -3.05 -7.87 -4.58
CA ALA A 82 -4.28 -8.54 -4.26
C ALA A 82 -4.24 -9.96 -4.84
N LEU A 83 -4.81 -10.90 -4.10
CA LEU A 83 -5.14 -12.21 -4.63
C LEU A 83 -6.45 -12.08 -5.41
N VAL A 84 -6.44 -12.54 -6.65
CA VAL A 84 -7.60 -12.49 -7.55
C VAL A 84 -7.98 -13.86 -8.06
N ARG A 85 -9.24 -13.97 -8.48
CA ARG A 85 -9.83 -15.21 -9.01
C ARG A 85 -10.71 -14.92 -10.22
N HIS A 86 -11.03 -15.98 -10.96
CA HIS A 86 -12.12 -15.93 -11.94
C HIS A 86 -13.49 -15.74 -11.26
N ARG A 87 -14.38 -14.94 -11.85
CA ARG A 87 -15.67 -14.50 -11.28
C ARG A 87 -16.62 -15.66 -11.05
N ASP A 88 -16.60 -16.62 -11.97
CA ASP A 88 -17.50 -17.80 -11.95
C ASP A 88 -17.13 -18.82 -10.87
N ARG A 89 -15.98 -18.66 -10.19
CA ARG A 89 -15.63 -19.51 -9.06
C ARG A 89 -16.40 -19.11 -7.80
N PRO A 90 -16.95 -20.06 -7.04
CA PRO A 90 -17.65 -19.74 -5.80
C PRO A 90 -16.66 -19.26 -4.71
N ALA A 91 -17.11 -18.33 -3.87
CA ALA A 91 -16.28 -17.78 -2.80
C ALA A 91 -15.93 -18.82 -1.70
N SER A 92 -16.74 -19.87 -1.57
CA SER A 92 -16.52 -20.96 -0.60
C SER A 92 -15.25 -21.75 -0.84
N ASP A 93 -14.77 -21.77 -2.08
CA ASP A 93 -13.63 -22.60 -2.49
C ASP A 93 -12.29 -21.87 -2.32
N LEU A 94 -12.33 -20.63 -1.84
CA LEU A 94 -11.17 -19.75 -1.74
C LEU A 94 -10.36 -20.02 -0.46
N PRO A 95 -9.03 -19.76 -0.49
CA PRO A 95 -8.21 -19.77 0.71
C PRO A 95 -8.76 -18.72 1.67
N ARG A 96 -8.83 -18.99 2.97
CA ARG A 96 -9.33 -18.02 3.97
C ARG A 96 -8.31 -16.95 4.33
N GLY A 97 -7.05 -17.14 3.96
CA GLY A 97 -5.96 -16.19 4.19
C GLY A 97 -4.67 -16.68 3.53
N PRO A 98 -3.55 -15.94 3.65
CA PRO A 98 -2.29 -16.30 2.99
C PRO A 98 -1.74 -17.67 3.40
N LEU A 99 -1.91 -18.06 4.66
CA LEU A 99 -1.43 -19.35 5.15
C LEU A 99 -2.15 -20.52 4.49
N ASP A 100 -3.41 -20.34 4.06
CA ASP A 100 -4.12 -21.38 3.33
C ASP A 100 -3.46 -21.67 1.98
N LEU A 101 -2.77 -20.72 1.36
CA LEU A 101 -2.05 -20.91 0.10
C LEU A 101 -0.89 -21.91 0.23
N ALA A 102 -0.39 -22.14 1.45
CA ALA A 102 0.62 -23.17 1.71
C ALA A 102 0.04 -24.60 1.70
N HIS A 103 -1.29 -24.74 1.74
CA HIS A 103 -1.93 -26.05 1.70
C HIS A 103 -1.68 -26.74 0.34
N PRO A 104 -1.35 -28.05 0.29
CA PRO A 104 -1.02 -28.76 -0.95
C PRO A 104 -2.09 -28.65 -2.05
N ARG A 105 -3.36 -28.49 -1.66
CA ARG A 105 -4.49 -28.26 -2.58
C ARG A 105 -4.34 -27.04 -3.50
N TRP A 106 -3.46 -26.09 -3.16
CA TRP A 106 -3.20 -24.87 -3.94
C TRP A 106 -1.92 -24.94 -4.77
N ARG A 107 -1.16 -26.03 -4.64
CA ARG A 107 0.01 -26.27 -5.49
C ARG A 107 -0.41 -26.19 -6.96
N ASP A 108 0.35 -25.43 -7.75
CA ASP A 108 0.16 -25.20 -9.19
C ASP A 108 -1.15 -24.50 -9.61
N ARG A 109 -2.03 -24.16 -8.66
CA ARG A 109 -3.30 -23.45 -8.91
C ARG A 109 -3.18 -21.94 -8.71
N VAL A 110 -2.12 -21.49 -8.07
CA VAL A 110 -1.85 -20.06 -7.78
C VAL A 110 -0.75 -19.56 -8.71
N GLY A 111 -1.07 -18.53 -9.48
CA GLY A 111 -0.10 -17.78 -10.27
C GLY A 111 0.60 -16.72 -9.43
N TRP A 112 1.93 -16.67 -9.53
CA TRP A 112 2.78 -15.69 -8.86
C TRP A 112 3.49 -14.81 -9.88
N PRO A 113 3.69 -13.51 -9.60
CA PRO A 113 4.42 -12.63 -10.51
C PRO A 113 5.80 -13.17 -10.85
N ASP A 114 6.04 -13.39 -12.13
CA ASP A 114 7.30 -13.88 -12.68
C ASP A 114 7.84 -12.91 -13.75
N ALA A 115 8.89 -13.33 -14.45
CA ALA A 115 9.51 -12.53 -15.50
C ALA A 115 8.61 -12.27 -16.72
N LYS A 116 7.50 -13.00 -16.89
CA LYS A 116 6.55 -12.80 -17.99
C LYS A 116 5.55 -11.69 -17.72
N GLY A 117 5.55 -11.13 -16.51
CA GLY A 117 4.70 -10.01 -16.11
C GLY A 117 3.27 -10.40 -15.76
N GLU A 118 2.50 -9.42 -15.28
CA GLU A 118 1.12 -9.65 -14.79
C GLU A 118 0.12 -9.98 -15.91
N GLY A 119 0.36 -9.52 -17.14
CA GLY A 119 -0.49 -9.85 -18.28
C GLY A 119 -0.57 -11.36 -18.54
N ALA A 120 0.57 -12.05 -18.46
CA ALA A 120 0.62 -13.51 -18.60
C ALA A 120 -0.14 -14.23 -17.47
N LEU A 121 -0.08 -13.71 -16.24
CA LEU A 121 -0.83 -14.24 -15.11
C LEU A 121 -2.33 -14.06 -15.26
N LEU A 122 -2.78 -12.90 -15.72
CA LEU A 122 -4.19 -12.64 -15.98
C LEU A 122 -4.71 -13.52 -17.11
N ALA A 123 -3.94 -13.70 -18.18
CA ALA A 123 -4.30 -14.64 -19.25
C ALA A 123 -4.38 -16.09 -18.76
N ALA A 124 -3.47 -16.52 -17.88
CA ALA A 124 -3.51 -17.84 -17.26
C ALA A 124 -4.72 -18.02 -16.32
N LEU A 125 -5.15 -16.95 -15.66
CA LEU A 125 -6.36 -16.93 -14.84
C LEU A 125 -7.64 -17.01 -15.69
N GLU A 126 -7.69 -16.25 -16.79
CA GLU A 126 -8.80 -16.23 -17.75
C GLU A 126 -8.97 -17.56 -18.48
N SER A 127 -7.87 -18.21 -18.85
CA SER A 127 -7.89 -19.52 -19.52
C SER A 127 -8.22 -20.69 -18.57
N GLY A 128 -8.19 -20.44 -17.25
CA GLY A 128 -8.35 -21.45 -16.21
C GLY A 128 -7.10 -22.31 -15.96
N GLU A 129 -5.94 -21.98 -16.55
CA GLU A 129 -4.66 -22.61 -16.22
C GLU A 129 -4.28 -22.37 -14.75
N ARG A 130 -4.65 -21.21 -14.22
CA ARG A 130 -4.57 -20.87 -12.79
C ARG A 130 -5.96 -20.55 -12.27
N GLU A 131 -6.19 -20.88 -11.02
CA GLU A 131 -7.45 -20.57 -10.34
C GLU A 131 -7.38 -19.27 -9.54
N LEU A 132 -6.18 -18.93 -9.10
CA LEU A 132 -5.86 -17.70 -8.39
C LEU A 132 -4.63 -17.07 -9.02
N ALA A 133 -4.53 -15.73 -8.96
CA ALA A 133 -3.31 -15.02 -9.29
C ALA A 133 -3.05 -13.93 -8.25
N VAL A 134 -1.79 -13.68 -7.93
CA VAL A 134 -1.39 -12.51 -7.14
C VAL A 134 -0.98 -11.40 -8.11
N VAL A 135 -1.71 -10.30 -8.10
CA VAL A 135 -1.50 -9.17 -9.03
C VAL A 135 -1.53 -7.84 -8.29
N LEU A 136 -0.96 -6.79 -8.87
CA LEU A 136 -1.10 -5.44 -8.35
C LEU A 136 -2.57 -4.98 -8.47
N ALA A 137 -3.10 -4.42 -7.39
CA ALA A 137 -4.46 -3.90 -7.35
C ALA A 137 -4.69 -2.78 -8.38
N ALA A 138 -3.63 -2.04 -8.74
CA ALA A 138 -3.68 -1.02 -9.78
C ALA A 138 -4.01 -1.60 -11.16
N SER A 139 -3.40 -2.74 -11.53
CA SER A 139 -3.61 -3.45 -12.81
C SER A 139 -5.04 -3.95 -12.97
N LEU A 140 -5.78 -4.07 -11.87
CA LEU A 140 -7.17 -4.53 -11.87
C LEU A 140 -8.18 -3.43 -12.17
N ARG A 141 -7.82 -2.15 -12.11
CA ARG A 141 -8.78 -1.07 -12.43
C ARG A 141 -9.29 -1.18 -13.86
N ASP A 142 -8.39 -1.51 -14.79
CA ASP A 142 -8.73 -1.71 -16.19
C ASP A 142 -9.28 -3.12 -16.43
N ALA A 143 -8.69 -4.14 -15.79
CA ALA A 143 -9.16 -5.52 -15.91
C ALA A 143 -10.58 -5.71 -15.35
N ARG A 144 -11.01 -4.96 -14.33
CA ARG A 144 -12.39 -5.01 -13.80
C ARG A 144 -13.46 -4.74 -14.84
N ARG A 145 -13.13 -4.01 -15.92
CA ARG A 145 -14.07 -3.70 -17.00
C ARG A 145 -14.11 -4.77 -18.09
N ALA A 146 -13.01 -5.49 -18.29
CA ALA A 146 -12.84 -6.41 -19.44
C ALA A 146 -12.81 -7.89 -19.04
N ALA A 147 -12.35 -8.22 -17.83
CA ALA A 147 -12.07 -9.57 -17.39
C ALA A 147 -12.99 -9.98 -16.21
N PRO A 148 -13.44 -11.25 -16.15
CA PRO A 148 -14.23 -11.78 -15.05
C PRO A 148 -13.34 -12.00 -13.82
N VAL A 149 -12.79 -10.93 -13.23
CA VAL A 149 -11.84 -11.01 -12.11
C VAL A 149 -12.45 -10.41 -10.85
N PHE A 150 -12.38 -11.13 -9.72
CA PHE A 150 -12.92 -10.70 -8.43
C PHE A 150 -11.83 -10.58 -7.36
N PHE A 151 -11.97 -9.60 -6.46
CA PHE A 151 -11.05 -9.36 -5.35
C PHE A 151 -11.25 -10.36 -4.22
N PHE A 152 -10.17 -10.97 -3.76
CA PHE A 152 -10.18 -11.63 -2.47
C PHE A 152 -9.84 -10.60 -1.37
N ARG A 153 -10.85 -10.26 -0.56
CA ARG A 153 -10.80 -9.58 0.76
C ARG A 153 -9.69 -8.52 0.95
N GLU A 154 -10.06 -7.24 0.90
CA GLU A 154 -9.17 -6.11 1.20
C GLU A 154 -8.75 -6.05 2.69
N ASP A 155 -9.47 -6.72 3.57
CA ASP A 155 -9.36 -6.58 5.03
C ASP A 155 -8.31 -7.49 5.68
N GLU A 156 -7.81 -8.54 4.99
CA GLU A 156 -7.00 -9.55 5.68
C GLU A 156 -5.53 -9.67 5.26
N THR A 157 -5.08 -9.17 4.11
CA THR A 157 -3.62 -9.07 3.82
C THR A 157 -3.38 -8.44 2.45
N GLY A 158 -3.06 -7.16 2.42
CA GLY A 158 -2.40 -6.54 1.27
C GLY A 158 -0.90 -6.56 1.49
N VAL A 159 -0.12 -7.13 0.56
CA VAL A 159 1.33 -6.85 0.54
C VAL A 159 1.49 -5.48 -0.11
N ALA A 160 1.91 -4.49 0.67
CA ALA A 160 2.28 -3.20 0.12
C ALA A 160 3.48 -3.39 -0.81
N VAL A 161 3.32 -3.01 -2.07
CA VAL A 161 4.40 -2.95 -3.04
C VAL A 161 4.56 -1.49 -3.41
N VAL A 162 5.74 -0.96 -3.12
CA VAL A 162 6.10 0.42 -3.44
C VAL A 162 7.11 0.33 -4.59
N PRO A 163 6.68 0.46 -5.86
CA PRO A 163 7.62 0.73 -6.94
C PRO A 163 8.55 1.87 -6.54
N ALA A 164 9.81 1.73 -6.90
CA ALA A 164 10.82 2.73 -6.66
C ALA A 164 11.46 3.13 -7.99
N ALA A 165 11.83 4.40 -8.09
CA ALA A 165 12.65 4.91 -9.16
C ALA A 165 14.03 5.28 -8.61
N GLY A 166 15.07 5.11 -9.41
CA GLY A 166 16.44 5.41 -8.99
C GLY A 166 17.29 5.98 -10.12
N LEU A 167 18.23 6.86 -9.75
CA LEU A 167 19.22 7.42 -10.67
C LEU A 167 20.31 6.38 -10.95
N LEU A 168 20.57 6.11 -12.23
CA LEU A 168 21.65 5.22 -12.64
C LEU A 168 22.99 5.97 -12.63
N ALA A 169 24.03 5.33 -12.11
CA ALA A 169 25.38 5.92 -12.08
C ALA A 169 25.93 6.22 -13.49
N ALA A 170 25.44 5.49 -14.51
CA ALA A 170 25.80 5.67 -15.90
C ALA A 170 24.95 6.72 -16.64
N SER A 171 24.08 7.44 -15.93
CA SER A 171 23.21 8.47 -16.51
C SER A 171 24.04 9.52 -17.26
N ARG A 172 23.58 9.87 -18.46
CA ARG A 172 24.13 10.96 -19.27
C ARG A 172 23.45 12.30 -18.97
N HIS A 173 22.28 12.25 -18.33
CA HIS A 173 21.45 13.41 -17.99
C HIS A 173 21.10 13.43 -16.48
N PRO A 174 22.10 13.46 -15.58
CA PRO A 174 21.86 13.30 -14.14
C PRO A 174 20.99 14.41 -13.53
N ASP A 175 21.04 15.63 -14.07
CA ASP A 175 20.24 16.75 -13.56
C ASP A 175 18.77 16.63 -13.98
N ALA A 176 18.49 16.26 -15.23
CA ALA A 176 17.13 15.96 -15.70
C ALA A 176 16.55 14.74 -14.96
N ALA A 177 17.38 13.72 -14.71
CA ALA A 177 16.98 12.54 -13.96
C ALA A 177 16.63 12.87 -12.49
N ARG A 178 17.44 13.69 -11.80
CA ARG A 178 17.10 14.16 -10.45
C ARG A 178 15.79 14.93 -10.43
N LEU A 179 15.61 15.87 -11.37
CA LEU A 179 14.38 16.63 -11.49
C LEU A 179 13.16 15.73 -11.72
N PHE A 180 13.30 14.67 -12.53
CA PHE A 180 12.25 13.67 -12.72
C PHE A 180 11.94 12.95 -11.40
N LEU A 181 12.95 12.45 -10.69
CA LEU A 181 12.75 11.74 -9.41
C LEU A 181 12.12 12.64 -8.34
N GLU A 182 12.49 13.92 -8.28
CA GLU A 182 11.88 14.92 -7.40
C GLU A 182 10.41 15.16 -7.76
N SER A 183 10.08 15.20 -9.06
CA SER A 183 8.70 15.38 -9.53
C SER A 183 7.76 14.23 -9.15
N LEU A 184 8.28 13.02 -8.93
CA LEU A 184 7.47 11.88 -8.49
C LEU A 184 6.89 12.06 -7.07
N TRP A 185 7.52 12.90 -6.26
CA TRP A 185 7.09 13.21 -4.89
C TRP A 185 6.35 14.53 -4.77
N ALA A 186 6.53 15.44 -5.73
CA ALA A 186 5.77 16.65 -5.81
C ALA A 186 4.31 16.27 -6.08
N ASP A 187 3.47 16.25 -5.04
CA ASP A 187 2.03 16.11 -5.21
C ASP A 187 1.56 17.28 -6.08
N PRO A 188 1.16 17.06 -7.35
CA PRO A 188 0.75 18.16 -8.22
C PRO A 188 -0.56 18.81 -7.75
N THR A 189 -1.24 18.18 -6.77
CA THR A 189 -2.53 18.62 -6.22
C THR A 189 -2.48 18.93 -4.72
N GLY A 190 -1.38 18.59 -4.06
CA GLY A 190 -1.19 18.77 -2.63
C GLY A 190 -0.64 20.16 -2.35
N PRO A 191 -0.98 20.76 -1.19
CA PRO A 191 -0.23 21.92 -0.74
C PRO A 191 1.24 21.52 -0.63
N ALA A 192 2.15 22.37 -1.10
CA ALA A 192 3.58 22.17 -0.94
C ALA A 192 3.87 21.75 0.51
N PRO A 193 4.71 20.72 0.75
CA PRO A 193 5.03 20.31 2.10
C PRO A 193 5.55 21.53 2.86
N ASP A 194 4.80 21.92 3.89
CA ASP A 194 5.24 22.99 4.78
C ASP A 194 6.49 22.46 5.48
N GLU A 195 7.66 22.95 5.06
CA GLU A 195 8.98 22.56 5.59
C GLU A 195 9.07 22.79 7.11
N ASN A 196 8.14 23.55 7.68
CA ASN A 196 8.06 23.85 9.11
C ASN A 196 6.90 23.12 9.82
N ARG A 197 6.27 22.15 9.17
CA ARG A 197 5.21 21.36 9.79
C ARG A 197 5.80 20.33 10.74
N ASP A 198 5.42 20.45 12.01
CA ASP A 198 5.67 19.42 13.00
C ASP A 198 4.99 18.10 12.55
N PRO A 199 5.74 17.01 12.33
CA PRO A 199 5.19 15.73 11.90
C PRO A 199 4.23 15.11 12.94
N PHE A 200 4.23 15.62 14.17
CA PHE A 200 3.34 15.22 15.25
C PHE A 200 2.14 16.16 15.44
N ALA A 201 2.09 17.29 14.73
CA ALA A 201 0.94 18.20 14.79
C ALA A 201 -0.24 17.70 13.95
N THR A 202 -1.44 17.77 14.55
CA THR A 202 -2.71 17.41 13.92
C THR A 202 -2.95 18.20 12.64
N THR A 203 -3.36 17.51 11.57
CA THR A 203 -3.70 18.17 10.30
C THR A 203 -4.98 19.00 10.43
N PRO A 204 -5.16 20.04 9.59
CA PRO A 204 -6.44 20.71 9.42
C PRO A 204 -7.57 19.73 9.10
N SER A 205 -7.32 18.73 8.25
CA SER A 205 -8.31 17.70 7.90
C SER A 205 -8.74 16.82 9.09
N MET A 206 -7.82 16.49 10.01
CA MET A 206 -8.14 15.79 11.25
C MET A 206 -8.99 16.66 12.17
N THR A 207 -8.68 17.95 12.24
CA THR A 207 -9.42 18.93 13.05
C THR A 207 -10.83 19.14 12.51
N GLU A 208 -10.98 19.23 11.19
CA GLU A 208 -12.27 19.32 10.50
C GLU A 208 -13.10 18.04 10.68
N ALA A 209 -12.49 16.87 10.56
CA ALA A 209 -13.16 15.59 10.82
C ALA A 209 -13.64 15.48 12.28
N ALA A 210 -12.87 15.98 13.24
CA ALA A 210 -13.29 16.05 14.64
C ALA A 210 -14.49 16.99 14.83
N ARG A 211 -14.44 18.19 14.25
CA ARG A 211 -15.56 19.17 14.32
C ARG A 211 -16.81 18.69 13.58
N ALA A 212 -16.66 17.96 12.48
CA ALA A 212 -17.78 17.39 11.74
C ALA A 212 -18.52 16.31 12.56
N ARG A 213 -17.80 15.59 13.45
CA ARG A 213 -18.41 14.67 14.41
C ARG A 213 -19.16 15.40 15.51
N GLU A 214 -18.59 16.47 16.06
CA GLU A 214 -19.28 17.33 17.06
C GLU A 214 -20.58 17.93 16.52
N LYS A 215 -20.64 18.29 15.23
CA LYS A 215 -21.85 18.87 14.62
C LYS A 215 -22.97 17.86 14.35
N ASN A 216 -22.69 16.56 14.35
CA ASN A 216 -23.70 15.52 14.13
C ASN A 216 -24.35 15.03 15.44
N GLU A 217 -23.89 15.50 16.60
CA GLU A 217 -24.52 15.25 17.91
C GLU A 217 -25.34 16.49 18.33
N GLU A 218 -26.60 16.58 17.87
CA GLU A 218 -27.59 17.49 18.47
C GLU A 218 -28.05 16.95 19.83
N ALA A 219 -27.19 17.06 20.85
CA ALA A 219 -27.56 17.09 22.26
C ALA A 219 -26.47 17.87 23.04
N PRO A 220 -26.83 18.71 24.03
CA PRO A 220 -25.85 19.54 24.72
C PRO A 220 -24.87 18.69 25.53
N PRO A 221 -23.58 19.06 25.59
CA PRO A 221 -22.59 18.32 26.37
C PRO A 221 -22.82 18.63 27.86
N GLU A 222 -23.43 17.70 28.58
CA GLU A 222 -23.16 17.61 30.00
C GLU A 222 -21.71 17.16 30.16
N SER A 223 -20.86 18.10 30.53
CA SER A 223 -19.49 17.85 30.98
C SER A 223 -19.49 17.11 32.32
N GLY A 224 -19.89 15.84 32.29
CA GLY A 224 -19.50 14.81 33.23
C GLY A 224 -18.78 13.71 32.43
N PRO A 225 -17.91 12.90 33.05
CA PRO A 225 -17.50 11.66 32.39
C PRO A 225 -18.78 10.91 32.04
N ALA A 226 -19.05 10.72 30.76
CA ALA A 226 -20.04 9.75 30.36
C ALA A 226 -19.54 8.43 30.94
N GLU A 227 -20.19 7.94 32.00
CA GLU A 227 -20.10 6.55 32.41
C GLU A 227 -20.77 5.72 31.30
N THR A 228 -20.16 5.71 30.11
CA THR A 228 -20.34 4.56 29.23
C THR A 228 -19.73 3.42 30.00
N SER A 229 -20.57 2.59 30.61
CA SER A 229 -20.16 1.32 31.18
C SER A 229 -19.46 0.55 30.07
N ILE A 230 -18.14 0.56 30.07
CA ILE A 230 -17.32 -0.23 29.16
C ILE A 230 -17.60 -1.67 29.55
N GLU A 231 -18.40 -2.37 28.75
CA GLU A 231 -18.61 -3.80 28.91
C GLU A 231 -17.30 -4.52 28.60
N VAL A 232 -16.52 -4.78 29.64
CA VAL A 232 -15.26 -5.52 29.53
C VAL A 232 -15.61 -6.97 29.17
N PRO A 233 -15.11 -7.50 28.03
CA PRO A 233 -15.38 -8.89 27.66
C PRO A 233 -14.79 -9.84 28.71
N ALA A 234 -15.40 -11.02 28.87
CA ALA A 234 -14.81 -12.02 29.75
C ALA A 234 -13.46 -12.51 29.18
N ILE A 235 -12.40 -12.43 30.01
CA ILE A 235 -11.05 -12.88 29.66
C ILE A 235 -10.68 -14.06 30.56
N ARG A 236 -10.17 -15.14 29.96
CA ARG A 236 -9.71 -16.33 30.69
C ARG A 236 -8.28 -16.67 30.30
N LEU A 237 -7.40 -16.84 31.28
CA LEU A 237 -6.07 -17.39 31.06
C LEU A 237 -6.17 -18.90 30.79
N LYS A 238 -5.75 -19.33 29.59
CA LYS A 238 -5.76 -20.75 29.17
C LYS A 238 -4.42 -21.44 29.39
N GLY A 239 -3.33 -20.70 29.37
CA GLY A 239 -2.00 -21.25 29.52
C GLY A 239 -0.94 -20.18 29.61
N LEU A 240 0.22 -20.57 30.13
CA LEU A 240 1.41 -19.75 30.22
C LEU A 240 2.57 -20.54 29.60
N ILE A 241 3.37 -19.86 28.79
CA ILE A 241 4.59 -20.41 28.21
C ILE A 241 5.75 -19.63 28.82
N GLU A 242 6.54 -20.32 29.63
CA GLU A 242 7.79 -19.81 30.18
C GLU A 242 8.96 -20.44 29.40
N GLY A 243 9.80 -19.58 28.82
CA GLY A 243 11.06 -20.00 28.19
C GLY A 243 12.23 -19.64 29.11
N GLU A 244 13.24 -20.50 29.17
CA GLU A 244 14.44 -20.26 29.96
C GLU A 244 15.15 -18.97 29.46
N GLY A 245 15.11 -17.91 30.27
CA GLY A 245 15.65 -16.58 29.91
C GLY A 245 14.79 -15.73 28.97
N ALA A 246 13.57 -16.15 28.64
CA ALA A 246 12.64 -15.39 27.78
C ALA A 246 11.51 -14.73 28.60
N LEU A 247 10.97 -13.63 28.07
CA LEU A 247 9.78 -13.00 28.66
C LEU A 247 8.57 -13.97 28.57
N PRO A 248 7.78 -14.09 29.65
CA PRO A 248 6.65 -15.01 29.69
C PRO A 248 5.59 -14.63 28.65
N ILE A 249 4.97 -15.63 28.02
CA ILE A 249 3.88 -15.48 27.05
C ILE A 249 2.62 -16.09 27.64
N ALA A 250 1.52 -15.35 27.64
CA ALA A 250 0.22 -15.84 28.10
C ALA A 250 -0.70 -16.17 26.92
N LEU A 251 -1.52 -17.20 27.09
CA LEU A 251 -2.58 -17.58 26.16
C LEU A 251 -3.92 -17.14 26.77
N LEU A 252 -4.54 -16.11 26.21
CA LEU A 252 -5.80 -15.54 26.70
C LEU A 252 -6.96 -15.94 25.77
N ASP A 253 -8.05 -16.45 26.35
CA ASP A 253 -9.33 -16.67 25.68
C ASP A 253 -10.24 -15.49 25.97
N ILE A 254 -10.52 -14.70 24.93
CA ILE A 254 -11.29 -13.46 25.00
C ILE A 254 -12.66 -13.73 24.36
N GLU A 255 -13.72 -13.48 25.12
CA GLU A 255 -15.09 -13.63 24.65
C GLU A 255 -15.32 -12.88 23.33
N GLY A 256 -15.76 -13.60 22.30
CA GLY A 256 -16.03 -13.04 20.97
C GLY A 256 -14.80 -12.89 20.06
N HIS A 257 -13.58 -13.01 20.58
CA HIS A 257 -12.34 -12.85 19.83
C HIS A 257 -11.45 -14.10 19.80
N GLY A 258 -11.82 -15.13 20.57
CA GLY A 258 -11.11 -16.41 20.60
C GLY A 258 -9.82 -16.35 21.40
N THR A 259 -8.92 -17.28 21.13
CA THR A 259 -7.69 -17.44 21.91
C THR A 259 -6.50 -16.77 21.25
N VAL A 260 -5.81 -15.88 21.99
CA VAL A 260 -4.68 -15.08 21.52
C VAL A 260 -3.46 -15.25 22.41
N PHE A 261 -2.26 -15.22 21.81
CA PHE A 261 -1.01 -15.15 22.56
C PHE A 261 -0.65 -13.70 22.81
N VAL A 262 -0.24 -13.38 24.04
CA VAL A 262 0.15 -12.03 24.43
C VAL A 262 1.42 -12.01 25.27
N ARG A 263 2.12 -10.89 25.20
CA ARG A 263 3.29 -10.51 26.00
C ARG A 263 3.01 -9.25 26.80
N ALA A 264 3.81 -9.02 27.84
CA ALA A 264 3.78 -7.73 28.53
C ALA A 264 4.13 -6.60 27.55
N GLY A 265 3.33 -5.54 27.54
CA GLY A 265 3.39 -4.41 26.62
C GLY A 265 2.49 -4.54 25.38
N ASP A 266 1.86 -5.71 25.15
CA ASP A 266 0.97 -5.86 23.99
C ASP A 266 -0.34 -5.08 24.19
N THR A 267 -0.84 -4.49 23.11
CA THR A 267 -2.10 -3.76 23.06
C THR A 267 -3.07 -4.46 22.11
N LEU A 268 -4.25 -4.83 22.61
CA LEU A 268 -5.32 -5.47 21.84
C LEU A 268 -6.49 -4.51 21.68
N SER A 269 -6.86 -4.20 20.43
CA SER A 269 -8.05 -3.42 20.11
C SER A 269 -9.20 -4.36 19.78
N LEU A 270 -10.26 -4.32 20.60
CA LEU A 270 -11.45 -5.15 20.46
C LEU A 270 -12.61 -4.27 19.98
N GLN A 271 -13.15 -4.58 18.80
CA GLN A 271 -14.36 -3.94 18.28
C GLN A 271 -15.59 -4.71 18.77
N ARG A 272 -16.39 -4.11 19.66
CA ARG A 272 -17.65 -4.69 20.13
C ARG A 272 -18.78 -3.68 19.97
N GLY A 273 -19.57 -3.84 18.91
CA GLY A 273 -20.63 -2.89 18.57
C GLY A 273 -20.06 -1.51 18.19
N PRO A 274 -20.62 -0.39 18.69
CA PRO A 274 -20.13 0.96 18.38
C PRO A 274 -18.90 1.39 19.20
N ALA A 275 -18.49 0.62 20.21
CA ALA A 275 -17.38 0.97 21.10
C ALA A 275 -16.11 0.17 20.80
N ASN A 276 -14.97 0.85 20.87
CA ASN A 276 -13.64 0.24 20.77
C ASN A 276 -13.04 0.12 22.17
N VAL A 277 -12.87 -1.12 22.64
CA VAL A 277 -12.19 -1.42 23.90
C VAL A 277 -10.73 -1.71 23.60
N VAL A 278 -9.83 -1.13 24.38
CA VAL A 278 -8.40 -1.38 24.29
C VAL A 278 -7.97 -2.11 25.55
N LEU A 279 -7.28 -3.24 25.37
CA LEU A 279 -6.66 -3.99 26.44
C LEU A 279 -5.14 -3.83 26.34
N VAL A 280 -4.50 -3.35 27.38
CA VAL A 280 -3.03 -3.28 27.47
C VAL A 280 -2.55 -4.31 28.48
N ILE A 281 -1.66 -5.20 28.04
CA ILE A 281 -1.10 -6.24 28.90
C ILE A 281 0.04 -5.65 29.71
N GLU A 282 -0.23 -5.15 30.91
CA GLU A 282 0.80 -4.51 31.73
C GLU A 282 1.87 -5.50 32.18
N ARG A 283 1.44 -6.67 32.67
CA ARG A 283 2.34 -7.64 33.29
C ARG A 283 1.78 -9.04 33.23
N ILE A 284 2.65 -10.00 32.94
CA ILE A 284 2.36 -11.42 33.01
C ILE A 284 3.15 -12.01 34.18
N SER A 285 2.46 -12.68 35.08
CA SER A 285 3.05 -13.46 36.17
C SER A 285 2.74 -14.95 35.99
N ASN A 286 3.36 -15.78 36.81
CA ASN A 286 3.21 -17.24 36.75
C ASN A 286 1.75 -17.71 36.99
N GLN A 287 0.90 -16.85 37.57
CA GLN A 287 -0.46 -17.20 37.98
C GLN A 287 -1.53 -16.21 37.51
N SER A 288 -1.15 -15.06 36.97
CA SER A 288 -2.09 -14.02 36.57
C SER A 288 -1.54 -13.15 35.43
N VAL A 289 -2.46 -12.55 34.69
CA VAL A 289 -2.15 -11.49 33.72
C VAL A 289 -2.87 -10.23 34.18
N HIS A 290 -2.10 -9.16 34.33
CA HIS A 290 -2.63 -7.82 34.61
C HIS A 290 -2.94 -7.15 33.27
N VAL A 291 -4.20 -6.76 33.12
CA VAL A 291 -4.72 -6.12 31.91
C VAL A 291 -5.33 -4.80 32.30
N GLU A 292 -4.81 -3.72 31.73
CA GLU A 292 -5.45 -2.41 31.80
C GLU A 292 -6.50 -2.33 30.69
N VAL A 293 -7.69 -1.84 31.03
CA VAL A 293 -8.82 -1.71 30.10
C VAL A 293 -9.12 -0.23 29.89
N GLY A 294 -9.02 0.21 28.64
CA GLY A 294 -9.36 1.57 28.23
C GLY A 294 -10.36 1.58 27.06
N SER A 295 -10.80 2.76 26.67
CA SER A 295 -11.54 2.99 25.42
C SER A 295 -10.68 3.77 24.44
N SER A 296 -10.60 3.31 23.19
CA SER A 296 -9.94 4.08 22.14
C SER A 296 -10.91 5.13 21.61
N GLY A 297 -10.89 6.32 22.24
CA GLY A 297 -11.72 7.46 21.84
C GLY A 297 -11.29 8.82 22.39
N GLN A 298 -10.41 8.89 23.39
CA GLN A 298 -9.87 10.15 23.89
C GLN A 298 -8.47 10.40 23.33
N VAL A 299 -8.34 11.41 22.46
CA VAL A 299 -7.05 12.04 22.19
C VAL A 299 -6.68 12.82 23.45
N ILE A 300 -5.81 12.27 24.30
CA ILE A 300 -5.21 13.05 25.40
C ILE A 300 -4.11 13.92 24.78
N VAL A 301 -4.43 15.19 24.56
CA VAL A 301 -3.43 16.22 24.24
C VAL A 301 -2.68 16.53 25.53
N VAL A 302 -1.48 15.97 25.69
CA VAL A 302 -0.56 16.39 26.75
C VAL A 302 0.17 17.64 26.25
N ARG A 303 0.08 18.74 27.00
CA ARG A 303 0.85 19.98 26.74
C ARG A 303 2.18 19.94 27.46
#